data_AF-A0AAU9XVT3-F1
#
_entry.id   AF-A0AAU9XVT3-F1
#
_cell.length_a   1.000
_cell.length_b   1.000
_cell.length_c   1.000
_cell.angle_alpha   90.00
_cell.angle_beta   90.00
_cell.angle_gamma   90.00
#
_symmetry.space_group_name_H-M   'P 1'
#
loop_
_entity.id
_entity.type
_entity.pdbx_description
1 polymer ?
#
loop_
_entity_poly.entity_id
_entity_poly.type
_entity_poly.pdbx_seq_one_letter_code
_entity_poly.pdbx_strand_id
1 'polypeptide(L)'
;MRYFHKTMNKYHKPTVNLDKLWSLVSEQTRMYYKDKTDGPAPVIDVVRAGYYKVLGKGLLPKQPVIVKAKFFSRRAEEKIKEVGGACVLVA
;
A
#
# COMPACT_ATOMS: atom_id res chain seq x y z
N MET A 1 -18.41 -27.12 3.20
CA MET A 1 -18.77 -26.80 4.60
C MET A 1 -19.77 -25.65 4.60
N ARG A 2 -20.86 -25.72 5.38
CA ARG A 2 -21.93 -24.70 5.38
C ARG A 2 -21.66 -23.70 6.53
N TYR A 3 -21.76 -22.39 6.26
CA TYR A 3 -21.57 -21.35 7.30
C TYR A 3 -22.89 -20.60 7.54
N PHE A 4 -23.56 -20.92 8.65
CA PHE A 4 -24.80 -20.26 9.05
C PHE A 4 -24.55 -18.87 9.63
N HIS A 5 -25.50 -17.94 9.41
CA HIS A 5 -25.42 -16.54 9.86
C HIS A 5 -24.14 -15.80 9.43
N LYS A 6 -23.73 -16.00 8.17
CA LYS A 6 -22.56 -15.32 7.61
C LYS A 6 -22.85 -13.84 7.35
N THR A 7 -22.18 -12.96 8.10
CA THR A 7 -22.20 -11.51 7.86
C THR A 7 -21.05 -11.08 6.95
N MET A 8 -21.34 -10.52 5.78
CA MET A 8 -20.32 -10.20 4.76
C MET A 8 -19.34 -9.10 5.19
N ASN A 9 -19.77 -8.15 6.03
CA ASN A 9 -18.93 -7.03 6.48
C ASN A 9 -17.66 -7.49 7.21
N LYS A 10 -17.71 -8.62 7.94
CA LYS A 10 -16.53 -9.21 8.62
C LYS A 10 -15.46 -9.70 7.65
N TYR A 11 -15.84 -9.96 6.39
CA TYR A 11 -14.95 -10.45 5.34
C TYR A 11 -14.56 -9.36 4.34
N HIS A 12 -15.05 -8.13 4.51
CA HIS A 12 -14.73 -7.02 3.61
C HIS A 12 -13.24 -6.68 3.74
N LYS A 13 -12.47 -7.05 2.72
CA LYS A 13 -11.02 -6.84 2.65
C LYS A 13 -10.60 -6.57 1.20
N PRO A 14 -10.96 -5.40 0.66
CA PRO A 14 -10.51 -4.98 -0.66
C PRO A 14 -8.98 -4.94 -0.72
N THR A 15 -8.42 -5.41 -1.83
CA THR A 15 -6.98 -5.56 -2.04
C THR A 15 -6.45 -4.62 -3.12
N VAL A 16 -5.25 -4.09 -2.92
CA VAL A 16 -4.48 -3.34 -3.94
C VAL A 16 -3.11 -3.97 -4.12
N ASN A 17 -2.55 -3.86 -5.32
CA ASN A 17 -1.21 -4.37 -5.65
C ASN A 17 -0.21 -3.21 -5.73
N LEU A 18 1.09 -3.53 -5.63
CA LEU A 18 2.16 -2.54 -5.63
C LEU A 18 2.23 -1.70 -6.91
N ASP A 19 1.92 -2.30 -8.07
CA ASP A 19 1.85 -1.62 -9.38
C ASP A 19 0.88 -0.42 -9.39
N LYS A 20 -0.17 -0.48 -8.56
CA LYS A 20 -1.20 0.56 -8.50
C LYS A 20 -1.02 1.55 -7.36
N LEU A 21 -0.04 1.38 -6.46
CA LEU A 21 0.11 2.29 -5.31
C LEU A 21 0.32 3.74 -5.73
N TRP A 22 1.13 3.99 -6.76
CA TRP A 22 1.41 5.34 -7.26
C TRP A 22 0.25 5.96 -8.03
N SER A 23 -0.79 5.19 -8.39
CA SER A 23 -2.03 5.76 -8.94
C SER A 23 -2.96 6.35 -7.87
N LEU A 24 -2.70 6.07 -6.58
CA LEU A 24 -3.47 6.64 -5.46
C LEU A 24 -3.02 8.06 -5.10
N VAL A 25 -1.98 8.56 -5.77
CA VAL A 25 -1.36 9.85 -5.51
C VAL A 25 -1.35 10.63 -6.82
N SER A 26 -1.45 11.96 -6.76
CA SER A 26 -1.32 12.81 -7.95
C SER A 26 0.07 12.69 -8.57
N GLU A 27 0.13 12.78 -9.90
CA GLU A 27 1.38 12.71 -10.65
C GLU A 27 2.37 13.82 -10.24
N GLN A 28 1.85 15.01 -9.92
CA GLN A 28 2.63 16.13 -9.38
C GLN A 28 3.40 15.74 -8.11
N THR A 29 2.72 15.10 -7.16
CA THR A 29 3.33 14.64 -5.90
C THR A 29 4.37 13.56 -6.17
N ARG A 30 4.07 12.61 -7.07
CA ARG A 30 5.02 11.55 -7.46
C ARG A 30 6.31 12.13 -8.03
N MET A 31 6.20 13.09 -8.94
CA MET A 31 7.36 13.74 -9.57
C MET A 31 8.16 14.56 -8.56
N TYR A 32 7.49 15.31 -7.68
CA TYR A 32 8.16 16.08 -6.63
C TYR A 32 9.05 15.22 -5.72
N TYR A 33 8.56 14.06 -5.28
CA TYR A 33 9.31 13.14 -4.43
C TYR A 33 10.29 12.25 -5.20
N LYS A 34 10.33 12.32 -6.53
CA LYS A 34 11.28 11.56 -7.34
C LYS A 34 12.67 12.18 -7.24
N ASP A 35 12.72 13.50 -7.24
CA ASP A 35 13.97 14.26 -7.26
C ASP A 35 14.45 14.65 -5.84
N LYS A 36 13.54 14.60 -4.84
CA LYS A 36 13.88 14.79 -3.43
C LYS A 36 14.15 13.47 -2.73
N THR A 37 15.43 13.10 -2.67
CA THR A 37 15.92 11.97 -1.88
C THR A 37 16.15 12.33 -0.41
N ASP A 38 16.46 13.60 -0.13
CA ASP A 38 16.68 14.11 1.22
C ASP A 38 15.39 14.74 1.77
N GLY A 39 14.67 14.00 2.62
CA GLY A 39 13.48 14.49 3.30
C GLY A 39 12.42 13.42 3.61
N PRO A 40 11.25 13.85 4.12
CA PRO A 40 10.16 12.94 4.46
C PRO A 40 9.60 12.26 3.20
N ALA A 41 9.55 10.93 3.21
CA ALA A 41 8.97 10.15 2.11
C ALA A 41 7.44 10.35 2.03
N PRO A 42 6.85 10.21 0.82
CA PRO A 42 5.40 10.30 0.66
C PRO A 42 4.68 9.19 1.41
N VAL A 43 3.58 9.57 2.07
CA VAL A 43 2.71 8.64 2.80
C VAL A 43 1.50 8.30 1.94
N ILE A 44 1.37 7.03 1.56
CA ILE A 44 0.22 6.50 0.84
C ILE A 44 -0.69 5.77 1.83
N ASP A 45 -1.85 6.35 2.09
CA ASP A 45 -2.89 5.73 2.92
C ASP A 45 -3.87 4.97 2.04
N VAL A 46 -3.70 3.65 1.98
CA VAL A 46 -4.57 2.81 1.14
C VAL A 46 -5.94 2.59 1.78
N VAL A 47 -6.07 2.76 3.11
CA VAL A 47 -7.35 2.62 3.81
C VAL A 47 -8.27 3.77 3.46
N ARG A 48 -7.74 5.00 3.38
CA ARG A 48 -8.48 6.16 2.88
C ARG A 48 -8.90 6.01 1.42
N ALA A 49 -8.11 5.29 0.62
CA ALA A 49 -8.46 4.92 -0.75
C ALA A 49 -9.43 3.73 -0.85
N GLY A 50 -9.91 3.18 0.28
CA GLY A 50 -10.88 2.09 0.31
C GLY A 50 -10.28 0.69 0.20
N TYR A 51 -8.96 0.51 0.38
CA TYR A 51 -8.27 -0.78 0.35
C TYR A 51 -7.73 -1.16 1.73
N TYR A 52 -7.83 -2.43 2.09
CA TYR A 52 -7.39 -2.93 3.40
C TYR A 52 -6.11 -3.75 3.33
N LYS A 53 -5.87 -4.44 2.21
CA LYS A 53 -4.69 -5.32 2.06
C LYS A 53 -3.84 -4.96 0.85
N VAL A 54 -2.53 -4.85 1.06
CA VAL A 54 -1.54 -4.65 -0.02
C VAL A 54 -0.88 -5.97 -0.41
N LEU A 55 -0.85 -6.26 -1.70
CA LEU A 55 -0.32 -7.47 -2.31
C LEU A 55 0.90 -7.18 -3.18
N GLY A 56 1.85 -8.11 -3.24
CA GLY A 56 3.18 -7.91 -3.85
C GLY A 56 3.28 -8.06 -5.37
N LYS A 57 2.17 -7.97 -6.13
CA LYS A 57 2.23 -8.01 -7.60
C LYS A 57 2.78 -6.69 -8.15
N GLY A 58 3.63 -6.78 -9.17
CA GLY A 58 4.23 -5.63 -9.82
C GLY A 58 5.56 -5.20 -9.22
N LEU A 59 6.08 -4.09 -9.74
CA LEU A 59 7.34 -3.47 -9.35
C LEU A 59 7.04 -2.06 -8.85
N LEU A 60 7.69 -1.66 -7.75
CA LEU A 60 7.73 -0.28 -7.32
C LEU A 60 8.90 0.42 -8.04
N PRO A 61 8.76 1.71 -8.41
CA PRO A 61 9.92 2.52 -8.77
C PRO A 61 10.89 2.57 -7.58
N LYS A 62 12.18 2.82 -7.87
CA LYS A 62 13.24 3.02 -6.85
C LYS A 62 13.08 4.37 -6.13
N GLN A 63 11.90 4.60 -5.56
CA GLN A 63 11.50 5.80 -4.87
C GLN A 63 10.93 5.38 -3.51
N PRO A 64 11.53 5.83 -2.38
CA PRO A 64 11.05 5.48 -1.05
C PRO A 64 9.60 5.90 -0.83
N VAL A 65 8.81 5.05 -0.17
CA VAL A 65 7.40 5.30 0.11
C VAL A 65 6.97 4.70 1.44
N ILE A 66 6.16 5.43 2.20
CA ILE A 66 5.55 4.93 3.43
C ILE A 66 4.11 4.51 3.10
N VAL A 67 3.78 3.23 3.31
CA VAL A 67 2.45 2.70 3.00
C VAL A 67 1.70 2.39 4.29
N LYS A 68 0.52 2.97 4.48
CA LYS A 68 -0.39 2.67 5.59
C LYS A 68 -1.49 1.73 5.13
N ALA A 69 -1.57 0.53 5.70
CA ALA A 69 -2.61 -0.45 5.41
C ALA A 69 -2.99 -1.29 6.63
N LYS A 70 -4.14 -1.96 6.60
CA LYS A 70 -4.54 -2.90 7.65
C LYS A 70 -3.78 -4.23 7.58
N PHE A 71 -3.47 -4.66 6.36
CA PHE A 71 -2.78 -5.92 6.10
C PHE A 71 -1.76 -5.77 4.96
N PHE A 72 -0.65 -6.50 5.07
CA PHE A 72 0.31 -6.66 4.00
C PHE A 72 0.52 -8.15 3.69
N SER A 73 0.92 -8.44 2.47
CA SER A 73 1.54 -9.74 2.15
C SER A 73 3.05 -9.67 2.39
N ARG A 74 3.68 -10.78 2.78
CA ARG A 74 5.14 -10.83 3.01
C ARG A 74 5.95 -10.25 1.85
N ARG A 75 5.61 -10.67 0.62
CA ARG A 75 6.22 -10.16 -0.62
C ARG A 75 6.02 -8.66 -0.84
N ALA A 76 4.90 -8.10 -0.37
CA ALA A 76 4.67 -6.66 -0.47
C ALA A 76 5.58 -5.91 0.49
N GLU A 77 5.72 -6.39 1.73
CA GLU A 77 6.61 -5.78 2.72
C GLU A 77 8.07 -5.84 2.29
N GLU A 78 8.53 -6.99 1.81
CA GLU A 78 9.90 -7.18 1.29
C GLU A 78 10.20 -6.13 0.21
N LYS A 79 9.35 -6.02 -0.81
CA LYS A 79 9.52 -5.06 -1.91
C LYS A 79 9.45 -3.59 -1.48
N ILE A 80 8.59 -3.25 -0.52
CA ILE A 80 8.50 -1.88 0.01
C ILE A 80 9.78 -1.53 0.78
N LYS A 81 10.32 -2.47 1.55
CA LYS A 81 11.60 -2.28 2.28
C LYS A 81 12.79 -2.20 1.31
N GLU A 82 12.81 -3.00 0.24
CA GLU A 82 13.85 -2.97 -0.79
C GLU A 82 13.99 -1.60 -1.47
N VAL A 83 12.89 -0.85 -1.65
CA VAL A 83 12.93 0.52 -2.22
C VAL A 83 13.20 1.60 -1.16
N GLY A 84 13.57 1.22 0.06
CA GLY A 84 13.80 2.15 1.18
C GLY A 84 12.53 2.70 1.83
N GLY A 85 11.38 2.07 1.58
CA GLY A 85 10.10 2.43 2.15
C GLY A 85 9.80 1.77 3.50
N ALA A 86 8.65 2.12 4.07
CA ALA A 86 8.18 1.56 5.34
C ALA A 86 6.71 1.11 5.23
N CYS A 87 6.39 -0.01 5.87
CA CYS A 87 5.02 -0.50 6.02
C CYS A 87 4.50 -0.11 7.41
N VAL A 88 3.37 0.59 7.47
CA VAL A 88 2.72 1.01 8.71
C VAL A 88 1.36 0.34 8.81
N LEU A 89 1.16 -0.40 9.91
CA LEU A 89 -0.12 -1.03 10.20
C LEU A 89 -1.09 -0.01 10.79
N VAL A 90 -2.32 0.00 10.27
CA VAL A 90 -3.41 0.87 10.73
C VAL A 90 -4.69 0.04 10.97
N ALA A 91 -5.56 0.52 11.86
CA ALA A 91 -6.79 -0.17 12.26
C ALA A 91 -7.96 0.03 11.29
#